data_AF-A0A7U9RUH9-F1
#
_entry.id   AF-A0A7U9RUH9-F1
#
_cell.length_a   1.000
_cell.length_b   1.000
_cell.length_c   1.000
_cell.angle_alpha   90.00
_cell.angle_beta   90.00
_cell.angle_gamma   90.00
#
_symmetry.space_group_name_H-M   'P 1'
#
loop_
_entity.id
_entity.type
_entity.pdbx_description
1 polymer ?
#
loop_
_entity_poly.entity_id
_entity_poly.type
_entity_poly.pdbx_seq_one_letter_code
_entity_poly.pdbx_strand_id
1 'polypeptide(L)'
;MYPTVSKETEKANSDLTSGISSLKSSVSTLQSEKTYEDTENGSTAADKVVSAMKSYVTNYNNVVTASKNSTLSNKTAYVANMMSTTSKFEKELGEVGVMLKNDGTLQLDETKLKGVDLSKVQKLFSTDNIQSYGSTIASRIKFAGGSTSTNTTTGSTNNTTNTDTKNPTGTSAAALKKDGEALASNELYAKIKDSDGKETDEYDIKKILSTAKSFVTNYNAMFDKAESSFNSGVLSNLSYIREKTANNTKALKEFGFSVDKKGRLSLDEDTFKKADMSKVHDFFKSYGSYVASNASRVDYYMNTNANAASGYTSKASYNIPPVSDYNSFI
;
A
#
# COMPACT_ATOMS: atom_id res chain seq x y z
N MET A 1 -21.93 12.56 31.64
CA MET A 1 -20.93 13.57 31.25
C MET A 1 -20.00 12.91 30.25
N TYR A 2 -20.03 13.30 28.97
CA TYR A 2 -19.11 12.73 27.98
C TYR A 2 -17.68 13.22 28.28
N PRO A 3 -16.66 12.35 28.24
CA PRO A 3 -15.29 12.78 28.45
C PRO A 3 -14.89 13.77 27.34
N THR A 4 -14.54 14.99 27.72
CA THR A 4 -13.96 15.99 26.82
C THR A 4 -12.48 15.66 26.59
N VAL A 5 -12.04 15.73 25.34
CA VAL A 5 -10.62 15.63 24.99
C VAL A 5 -9.86 16.83 25.57
N SER A 6 -8.60 16.63 25.96
CA SER A 6 -7.75 17.72 26.47
C SER A 6 -7.49 18.77 25.38
N LYS A 7 -7.22 20.03 25.77
CA LYS A 7 -6.86 21.11 24.82
C LYS A 7 -5.61 20.74 24.01
N GLU A 8 -4.68 20.03 24.65
CA GLU A 8 -3.46 19.52 24.05
C GLU A 8 -3.78 18.47 22.96
N THR A 9 -4.73 17.58 23.21
CA THR A 9 -5.21 16.59 22.23
C THR A 9 -5.96 17.24 21.08
N GLU A 10 -6.81 18.24 21.34
CA GLU A 10 -7.51 18.98 20.29
C GLU A 10 -6.53 19.69 19.36
N LYS A 11 -5.51 20.35 19.94
CA LYS A 11 -4.42 20.97 19.17
C LYS A 11 -3.67 19.92 18.34
N ALA A 12 -3.29 18.79 18.93
CA ALA A 12 -2.61 17.71 18.22
C ALA A 12 -3.44 17.13 17.06
N ASN A 13 -4.76 17.02 17.21
CA ASN A 13 -5.66 16.57 16.15
C ASN A 13 -5.73 17.57 14.97
N SER A 14 -5.76 18.86 15.28
CA SER A 14 -5.73 19.93 14.27
C SER A 14 -4.38 20.00 13.55
N ASP A 15 -3.29 19.97 14.31
CA ASP A 15 -1.92 19.97 13.80
C ASP A 15 -1.64 18.74 12.93
N LEU A 16 -2.14 17.56 13.32
CA LEU A 16 -2.00 16.35 12.51
C LEU A 16 -2.74 16.49 11.17
N THR A 17 -3.97 17.01 11.20
CA THR A 17 -4.79 17.15 10.00
C THR A 17 -4.19 18.15 9.00
N SER A 18 -3.76 19.32 9.48
CA SER A 18 -3.11 20.34 8.65
C SER A 18 -1.68 19.94 8.23
N GLY A 19 -0.95 19.27 9.12
CA GLY A 19 0.38 18.75 8.88
C GLY A 19 0.42 17.71 7.76
N ILE A 20 -0.57 16.81 7.69
CA ILE A 20 -0.69 15.82 6.60
C ILE A 20 -0.80 16.50 5.23
N SER A 21 -1.59 17.57 5.12
CA SER A 21 -1.72 18.35 3.89
C SER A 21 -0.40 19.03 3.50
N SER A 22 0.29 19.61 4.48
CA SER A 22 1.59 20.26 4.26
C SER A 22 2.66 19.24 3.82
N LEU A 23 2.68 18.07 4.46
CA LEU A 23 3.58 16.98 4.13
C LEU A 23 3.33 16.46 2.71
N LYS A 24 2.06 16.30 2.32
CA LYS A 24 1.68 15.94 0.95
C LYS A 24 2.29 16.89 -0.06
N SER A 25 2.15 18.19 0.15
CA SER A 25 2.70 19.22 -0.74
C SER A 25 4.22 19.12 -0.84
N SER A 26 4.93 18.97 0.28
CA SER A 26 6.40 18.83 0.24
C SER A 26 6.88 17.56 -0.46
N VAL A 27 6.15 16.44 -0.36
CA VAL A 27 6.46 15.23 -1.14
C VAL A 27 6.24 15.48 -2.62
N SER A 28 5.15 16.15 -3.00
CA SER A 28 4.88 16.52 -4.39
C SER A 28 5.96 17.45 -4.97
N THR A 29 6.52 18.36 -4.17
CA THR A 29 7.67 19.18 -4.59
C THR A 29 8.88 18.31 -4.90
N LEU A 30 9.22 17.34 -4.04
CA LEU A 30 10.35 16.41 -4.29
C LEU A 30 10.08 15.42 -5.44
N GLN A 31 8.81 15.23 -5.83
CA GLN A 31 8.41 14.41 -6.98
C GLN A 31 8.44 15.17 -8.31
N SER A 32 8.52 16.50 -8.28
CA SER A 32 8.48 17.34 -9.48
C SER A 32 9.85 17.42 -10.14
N GLU A 33 9.93 17.14 -11.43
CA GLU A 33 11.17 17.28 -12.24
C GLU A 33 11.76 18.69 -12.17
N LYS A 34 10.90 19.72 -12.15
CA LYS A 34 11.31 21.14 -12.04
C LYS A 34 12.14 21.47 -10.80
N THR A 35 12.06 20.64 -9.75
CA THR A 35 12.88 20.78 -8.53
C THR A 35 14.35 20.46 -8.81
N TYR A 36 14.61 19.63 -9.82
CA TYR A 36 15.94 19.09 -10.17
C TYR A 36 16.56 19.77 -11.41
N GLU A 37 15.89 20.75 -11.99
CA GLU A 37 16.40 21.57 -13.09
C GLU A 37 17.00 22.87 -12.54
N ASP A 38 17.85 23.57 -13.27
CA ASP A 38 18.22 24.95 -12.92
C ASP A 38 17.12 25.92 -13.38
N THR A 39 16.96 27.07 -12.73
CA THR A 39 16.09 28.15 -13.25
C THR A 39 16.91 29.33 -13.70
N GLU A 40 16.47 29.98 -14.78
CA GLU A 40 17.10 31.18 -15.36
C GLU A 40 17.30 32.33 -14.34
N ASN A 41 16.49 32.39 -13.29
CA ASN A 41 16.58 33.36 -12.20
C ASN A 41 17.64 33.05 -11.12
N GLY A 42 18.60 32.15 -11.39
CA GLY A 42 19.80 31.96 -10.55
C GLY A 42 19.67 31.04 -9.33
N SER A 43 18.55 30.33 -9.17
CA SER A 43 18.45 29.23 -8.19
C SER A 43 18.92 27.92 -8.82
N THR A 44 19.98 27.34 -8.27
CA THR A 44 20.51 26.04 -8.72
C THR A 44 19.54 24.92 -8.36
N ALA A 45 19.57 23.82 -9.13
CA ALA A 45 18.87 22.58 -8.81
C ALA A 45 19.21 22.09 -7.39
N ALA A 46 20.48 22.21 -7.00
CA ALA A 46 20.94 21.82 -5.66
C ALA A 46 20.26 22.64 -4.55
N ASP A 47 20.19 23.97 -4.69
CA ASP A 47 19.54 24.84 -3.69
C ASP A 47 18.02 24.61 -3.61
N LYS A 48 17.39 24.32 -4.75
CA LYS A 48 15.96 23.95 -4.80
C LYS A 48 15.69 22.61 -4.11
N VAL A 49 16.52 21.61 -4.37
CA VAL A 49 16.43 20.30 -3.69
C VAL A 49 16.64 20.43 -2.18
N VAL A 50 17.62 21.23 -1.75
CA VAL A 50 17.85 21.50 -0.31
C VAL A 50 16.63 22.15 0.33
N SER A 51 16.07 23.17 -0.32
CA SER A 51 14.87 23.87 0.17
C SER A 51 13.64 22.95 0.23
N ALA A 52 13.45 22.12 -0.78
CA ALA A 52 12.37 21.13 -0.84
C ALA A 52 12.54 20.07 0.26
N MET A 53 13.76 19.55 0.45
CA MET A 53 14.05 18.55 1.49
C MET A 53 13.90 19.11 2.90
N LYS A 54 14.31 20.36 3.13
CA LYS A 54 14.10 21.05 4.40
C LYS A 54 12.62 21.18 4.74
N SER A 55 11.81 21.54 3.75
CA SER A 55 10.35 21.62 3.90
C SER A 55 9.75 20.25 4.20
N TYR A 56 10.20 19.22 3.49
CA TYR A 56 9.79 17.83 3.71
C TYR A 56 10.11 17.34 5.13
N VAL A 57 11.35 17.48 5.58
CA VAL A 57 11.80 17.08 6.93
C VAL A 57 11.00 17.80 8.00
N THR A 58 10.78 19.11 7.84
CA THR A 58 9.97 19.91 8.77
C THR A 58 8.54 19.38 8.85
N ASN A 59 7.87 19.21 7.70
CA ASN A 59 6.49 18.73 7.67
C ASN A 59 6.35 17.29 8.17
N TYR A 60 7.31 16.43 7.87
CA TYR A 60 7.36 15.05 8.35
C TYR A 60 7.43 15.03 9.88
N ASN A 61 8.34 15.83 10.46
CA ASN A 61 8.52 15.93 11.90
C ASN A 61 7.28 16.48 12.60
N ASN A 62 6.60 17.46 12.01
CA ASN A 62 5.35 18.01 12.52
C ASN A 62 4.26 16.93 12.56
N VAL A 63 4.09 16.16 11.47
CA VAL A 63 3.12 15.06 11.40
C VAL A 63 3.43 13.97 12.41
N VAL A 64 4.68 13.54 12.51
CA VAL A 64 5.12 12.53 13.49
C VAL A 64 4.82 13.03 14.90
N THR A 65 5.23 14.25 15.25
CA THR A 65 5.04 14.82 16.59
C THR A 65 3.56 14.97 16.95
N ALA A 66 2.74 15.53 16.04
CA ALA A 66 1.31 15.68 16.24
C ALA A 66 0.61 14.32 16.42
N SER A 67 1.05 13.30 15.67
CA SER A 67 0.48 11.95 15.77
C SER A 67 0.70 11.29 17.13
N LYS A 68 1.81 11.58 17.83
CA LYS A 68 2.10 11.02 19.17
C LYS A 68 1.05 11.42 20.20
N ASN A 69 0.46 12.60 20.03
CA ASN A 69 -0.48 13.22 20.96
C ASN A 69 -1.92 13.23 20.44
N SER A 70 -2.15 12.73 19.23
CA SER A 70 -3.46 12.71 18.58
C SER A 70 -4.28 11.47 18.94
N THR A 71 -5.59 11.64 19.02
CA THR A 71 -6.57 10.56 19.20
C THR A 71 -7.22 10.11 17.88
N LEU A 72 -6.84 10.69 16.73
CA LEU A 72 -7.34 10.33 15.40
C LEU A 72 -6.72 9.01 14.95
N SER A 73 -7.22 7.89 15.46
CA SER A 73 -6.71 6.53 15.21
C SER A 73 -6.55 6.21 13.72
N ASN A 74 -7.52 6.63 12.91
CA ASN A 74 -7.48 6.48 11.45
C ASN A 74 -6.29 7.21 10.80
N LYS A 75 -5.86 8.37 11.31
CA LYS A 75 -4.72 9.12 10.78
C LYS A 75 -3.39 8.66 11.39
N THR A 76 -3.37 8.44 12.71
CA THR A 76 -2.15 8.02 13.43
C THR A 76 -1.65 6.65 12.97
N ALA A 77 -2.53 5.72 12.57
CA ALA A 77 -2.13 4.45 11.97
C ALA A 77 -1.36 4.64 10.64
N TYR A 78 -1.73 5.63 9.82
CA TYR A 78 -0.98 5.94 8.59
C TYR A 78 0.36 6.59 8.87
N VAL A 79 0.45 7.42 9.91
CA VAL A 79 1.71 8.02 10.34
C VAL A 79 2.65 6.94 10.90
N ALA A 80 2.14 6.01 11.70
CA ALA A 80 2.93 4.87 12.20
C ALA A 80 3.46 4.00 11.05
N ASN A 81 2.61 3.72 10.05
CA ASN A 81 3.06 3.08 8.82
C ASN A 81 4.17 3.91 8.18
N MET A 82 3.93 5.21 7.90
CA MET A 82 4.89 6.14 7.31
C MET A 82 6.27 6.03 7.97
N MET A 83 6.33 6.09 9.30
CA MET A 83 7.55 5.90 10.09
C MET A 83 8.22 4.55 9.82
N SER A 84 7.46 3.44 9.77
CA SER A 84 8.00 2.12 9.43
C SER A 84 8.65 2.06 8.03
N THR A 85 8.13 2.77 7.02
CA THR A 85 8.85 2.84 5.74
C THR A 85 10.08 3.71 5.86
N THR A 86 10.02 4.83 6.56
CA THR A 86 11.21 5.66 6.79
C THR A 86 12.35 4.85 7.41
N SER A 87 12.06 3.98 8.38
CA SER A 87 13.06 3.05 8.94
C SER A 87 13.60 2.05 7.91
N LYS A 88 12.76 1.53 7.00
CA LYS A 88 13.21 0.63 5.93
C LYS A 88 14.15 1.31 4.93
N PHE A 89 14.01 2.62 4.73
CA PHE A 89 14.82 3.43 3.81
C PHE A 89 15.91 4.23 4.53
N GLU A 90 16.21 3.91 5.80
CA GLU A 90 17.14 4.69 6.62
C GLU A 90 18.52 4.82 5.97
N LYS A 91 19.03 3.73 5.39
CA LYS A 91 20.33 3.73 4.72
C LYS A 91 20.34 4.66 3.51
N GLU A 92 19.36 4.53 2.63
CA GLU A 92 19.26 5.33 1.41
C GLU A 92 18.98 6.81 1.71
N LEU A 93 18.19 7.10 2.73
CA LEU A 93 17.98 8.46 3.25
C LEU A 93 19.29 9.05 3.79
N GLY A 94 20.07 8.23 4.52
CA GLY A 94 21.37 8.61 5.04
C GLY A 94 22.37 8.96 3.94
N GLU A 95 22.32 8.29 2.78
CA GLU A 95 23.16 8.62 1.61
C GLU A 95 22.92 10.03 1.08
N VAL A 96 21.69 10.54 1.18
CA VAL A 96 21.30 11.89 0.74
C VAL A 96 21.27 12.91 1.87
N GLY A 97 21.83 12.60 3.04
CA GLY A 97 21.92 13.53 4.16
C GLY A 97 20.65 13.66 5.00
N VAL A 98 19.74 12.69 4.94
CA VAL A 98 18.55 12.62 5.80
C VAL A 98 18.74 11.51 6.82
N MET A 99 18.83 11.86 8.10
CA MET A 99 19.06 10.91 9.19
C MET A 99 17.78 10.68 9.99
N LEU A 100 17.45 9.41 10.25
CA LEU A 100 16.37 9.02 11.15
C LEU A 100 16.85 9.09 12.61
N LYS A 101 16.09 9.78 13.46
CA LYS A 101 16.32 9.84 14.90
C LYS A 101 15.52 8.74 15.60
N ASN A 102 15.96 8.39 16.82
CA ASN A 102 15.34 7.35 17.64
C ASN A 102 13.86 7.61 17.96
N ASP A 103 13.43 8.88 17.96
CA ASP A 103 12.04 9.26 18.19
C ASP A 103 11.19 9.18 16.90
N GLY A 104 11.76 8.69 15.81
CA GLY A 104 11.15 8.55 14.49
C GLY A 104 11.05 9.84 13.68
N THR A 105 11.61 10.96 14.17
CA THR A 105 11.76 12.21 13.40
C THR A 105 13.01 12.20 12.53
N LEU A 106 13.08 13.11 11.57
CA LEU A 106 14.20 13.26 10.64
C LEU A 106 15.09 14.45 11.02
N GLN A 107 16.36 14.35 10.69
CA GLN A 107 17.34 15.44 10.70
C GLN A 107 17.95 15.59 9.29
N LEU A 108 18.12 16.83 8.84
CA LEU A 108 18.74 17.13 7.56
C LEU A 108 20.17 17.63 7.76
N ASP A 109 21.11 17.03 7.06
CA ASP A 109 22.45 17.57 6.83
C ASP A 109 22.45 18.29 5.47
N GLU A 110 22.23 19.60 5.50
CA GLU A 110 22.17 20.44 4.30
C GLU A 110 23.51 20.44 3.54
N THR A 111 24.64 20.32 4.24
CA THR A 111 25.97 20.33 3.62
C THR A 111 26.20 19.06 2.82
N LYS A 112 25.86 17.90 3.41
CA LYS A 112 25.94 16.61 2.72
C LYS A 112 24.96 16.55 1.54
N LEU A 113 23.73 17.05 1.71
CA LEU A 113 22.74 17.06 0.63
C LEU A 113 23.20 17.92 -0.56
N LYS A 114 23.84 19.08 -0.33
CA LYS A 114 24.38 19.93 -1.40
C LYS A 114 25.45 19.23 -2.25
N GLY A 115 26.23 18.33 -1.64
CA GLY A 115 27.28 17.58 -2.31
C GLY A 115 26.82 16.26 -2.95
N VAL A 116 25.54 15.90 -2.82
CA VAL A 116 25.04 14.62 -3.33
C VAL A 116 24.66 14.72 -4.81
N ASP A 117 24.82 13.61 -5.54
CA ASP A 117 24.22 13.45 -6.86
C ASP A 117 22.69 13.52 -6.74
N LEU A 118 22.10 14.57 -7.34
CA LEU A 118 20.67 14.84 -7.29
C LEU A 118 19.81 13.70 -7.86
N SER A 119 20.38 12.87 -8.76
CA SER A 119 19.70 11.68 -9.29
C SER A 119 19.34 10.67 -8.19
N LYS A 120 20.12 10.61 -7.10
CA LYS A 120 19.80 9.75 -5.94
C LYS A 120 18.56 10.24 -5.21
N VAL A 121 18.44 11.56 -5.01
CA VAL A 121 17.26 12.17 -4.39
C VAL A 121 16.04 11.96 -5.29
N GLN A 122 16.19 12.22 -6.59
CA GLN A 122 15.14 12.02 -7.58
C GLN A 122 14.67 10.57 -7.64
N LYS A 123 15.59 9.59 -7.59
CA LYS A 123 15.25 8.16 -7.52
C LYS A 123 14.51 7.79 -6.25
N LEU A 124 14.93 8.33 -5.10
CA LEU A 124 14.26 8.10 -3.81
C LEU A 124 12.83 8.61 -3.81
N PHE A 125 12.58 9.76 -4.43
CA PHE A 125 11.26 10.36 -4.49
C PHE A 125 10.48 10.08 -5.78
N SER A 126 11.02 9.27 -6.69
CA SER A 126 10.45 9.01 -8.03
C SER A 126 9.02 8.48 -7.98
N THR A 127 8.15 9.04 -8.82
CA THR A 127 6.78 8.56 -9.05
C THR A 127 6.72 7.37 -10.01
N ASP A 128 7.79 7.11 -10.76
CA ASP A 128 7.88 5.98 -11.71
C ASP A 128 8.16 4.66 -11.00
N ASN A 129 8.79 4.72 -9.83
CA ASN A 129 9.00 3.55 -8.99
C ASN A 129 8.01 3.57 -7.82
N ILE A 130 7.03 2.67 -7.85
CA ILE A 130 6.04 2.49 -6.77
C ILE A 130 6.65 2.02 -5.45
N GLN A 131 7.83 1.42 -5.48
CA GLN A 131 8.59 1.04 -4.30
C GLN A 131 9.51 2.16 -3.81
N SER A 132 9.60 3.30 -4.51
CA SER A 132 10.41 4.42 -4.03
C SER A 132 9.92 4.91 -2.68
N TYR A 133 10.83 5.53 -1.93
CA TYR A 133 10.48 6.17 -0.67
C TYR A 133 9.36 7.19 -0.86
N GLY A 134 9.49 8.10 -1.82
CA GLY A 134 8.47 9.11 -2.10
C GLY A 134 7.11 8.52 -2.46
N SER A 135 7.05 7.48 -3.30
CA SER A 135 5.79 6.83 -3.69
C SER A 135 5.07 6.16 -2.51
N THR A 136 5.83 5.45 -1.68
CA THR A 136 5.28 4.76 -0.50
C THR A 136 4.82 5.75 0.58
N ILE A 137 5.55 6.85 0.79
CA ILE A 137 5.18 7.93 1.69
C ILE A 137 3.95 8.70 1.15
N ALA A 138 3.94 9.09 -0.12
CA ALA A 138 2.81 9.77 -0.77
C ALA A 138 1.52 8.96 -0.67
N SER A 139 1.61 7.64 -0.88
CA SER A 139 0.47 6.74 -0.74
C SER A 139 -0.13 6.82 0.67
N ARG A 140 0.70 6.76 1.72
CA ARG A 140 0.23 6.77 3.11
C ARG A 140 -0.33 8.12 3.54
N ILE A 141 0.29 9.21 3.07
CA ILE A 141 -0.20 10.57 3.31
C ILE A 141 -1.56 10.78 2.63
N LYS A 142 -1.75 10.29 1.39
CA LYS A 142 -3.04 10.34 0.70
C LYS A 142 -4.14 9.68 1.54
N PHE A 143 -3.83 8.55 2.17
CA PHE A 143 -4.78 7.84 3.05
C PHE A 143 -4.99 8.53 4.39
N ALA A 144 -3.94 9.11 5.00
CA ALA A 144 -4.08 9.93 6.20
C ALA A 144 -4.91 11.21 5.96
N GLY A 145 -4.80 11.79 4.75
CA GLY A 145 -5.47 13.02 4.35
C GLY A 145 -6.92 12.84 3.90
N GLY A 146 -7.31 11.63 3.50
CA GLY A 146 -8.70 11.29 3.24
C GLY A 146 -9.47 11.21 4.55
N SER A 147 -10.17 12.27 4.94
CA SER A 147 -11.34 12.16 5.83
C SER A 147 -12.01 13.52 5.95
N THR A 148 -13.06 13.68 5.17
CA THR A 148 -14.34 14.20 5.67
C THR A 148 -15.27 12.99 5.84
N SER A 149 -15.08 12.23 6.92
CA SER A 149 -16.21 11.53 7.55
C SER A 149 -16.52 12.33 8.79
N THR A 150 -17.50 13.21 8.66
CA THR A 150 -18.08 14.01 9.72
C THR A 150 -18.75 13.07 10.72
N ASN A 151 -17.99 12.64 11.73
CA ASN A 151 -18.58 12.25 13.01
C ASN A 151 -18.88 13.54 13.80
N THR A 152 -19.74 14.39 13.24
CA THR A 152 -20.44 15.44 13.99
C THR A 152 -21.85 14.95 14.22
N THR A 153 -22.05 14.46 15.44
CA THR A 153 -23.35 14.35 16.08
C THR A 153 -24.01 15.72 16.12
N THR A 154 -24.94 15.97 15.21
CA THR A 154 -26.09 16.87 15.42
C THR A 154 -27.31 16.16 14.87
N GLY A 155 -28.26 15.88 15.77
CA GLY A 155 -29.38 14.99 15.54
C GLY A 155 -30.25 15.39 14.36
N SER A 156 -30.58 14.40 13.55
CA SER A 156 -31.94 14.25 13.05
C SER A 156 -32.23 12.76 12.99
N THR A 157 -33.18 12.36 13.81
CA THR A 157 -33.82 11.05 13.83
C THR A 157 -34.24 10.65 12.42
N ASN A 158 -33.59 9.63 11.86
CA ASN A 158 -34.28 8.61 11.09
C ASN A 158 -33.64 7.28 11.40
N ASN A 159 -34.27 6.62 12.37
CA ASN A 159 -34.23 5.18 12.52
C ASN A 159 -34.66 4.57 11.18
N THR A 160 -33.68 4.13 10.40
CA THR A 160 -33.91 3.12 9.39
C THR A 160 -32.77 2.13 9.55
N THR A 161 -33.01 1.15 10.43
CA THR A 161 -32.61 -0.23 10.19
C THR A 161 -32.83 -0.55 8.72
N ASN A 162 -31.82 -0.28 7.89
CA ASN A 162 -31.72 -0.89 6.58
C ASN A 162 -30.94 -2.18 6.77
N THR A 163 -31.65 -3.16 7.32
CA THR A 163 -31.54 -4.55 6.90
C THR A 163 -31.92 -4.63 5.42
N ASP A 164 -31.09 -4.01 4.56
CA ASP A 164 -31.12 -4.29 3.13
C ASP A 164 -30.14 -5.44 2.92
N THR A 165 -30.68 -6.64 3.13
CA THR A 165 -30.17 -7.90 2.64
C THR A 165 -30.09 -7.85 1.12
N LYS A 166 -29.03 -7.20 0.61
CA LYS A 166 -28.38 -7.62 -0.63
C LYS A 166 -26.99 -8.07 -0.22
N ASN A 167 -26.92 -9.33 0.19
CA ASN A 167 -25.67 -10.06 0.37
C ASN A 167 -24.77 -9.73 -0.84
N PRO A 168 -23.65 -8.99 -0.67
CA PRO A 168 -22.81 -8.70 -1.80
C PRO A 168 -22.23 -10.05 -2.22
N THR A 169 -22.64 -10.53 -3.39
CA THR A 169 -21.88 -11.53 -4.14
C THR A 169 -20.40 -11.17 -3.99
N GLY A 170 -19.63 -12.10 -3.42
CA GLY A 170 -18.43 -11.84 -2.62
C GLY A 170 -17.52 -10.71 -3.10
N THR A 171 -16.90 -10.00 -2.15
CA THR A 171 -15.98 -8.89 -2.46
C THR A 171 -14.96 -9.28 -3.54
N SER A 172 -14.49 -8.32 -4.33
CA SER A 172 -13.45 -8.57 -5.33
C SER A 172 -12.18 -9.19 -4.73
N ALA A 173 -11.93 -8.99 -3.43
CA ALA A 173 -10.86 -9.65 -2.68
C ALA A 173 -11.14 -11.15 -2.47
N ALA A 174 -12.36 -11.54 -2.12
CA ALA A 174 -12.77 -12.94 -1.99
C ALA A 174 -12.75 -13.67 -3.35
N ALA A 175 -13.15 -12.99 -4.43
CA ALA A 175 -13.07 -13.52 -5.79
C ALA A 175 -11.60 -13.69 -6.24
N LEU A 176 -10.76 -12.68 -6.00
CA LEU A 176 -9.33 -12.75 -6.28
C LEU A 176 -8.64 -13.89 -5.53
N LYS A 177 -9.03 -14.12 -4.26
CA LYS A 177 -8.55 -15.27 -3.49
C LYS A 177 -8.82 -16.58 -4.22
N LYS A 178 -10.07 -16.81 -4.64
CA LYS A 178 -10.45 -18.04 -5.37
C LYS A 178 -9.68 -18.19 -6.68
N ASP A 179 -9.53 -17.10 -7.44
CA ASP A 179 -8.79 -17.15 -8.70
C ASP A 179 -7.30 -17.44 -8.49
N GLY A 180 -6.69 -16.85 -7.45
CA GLY A 180 -5.29 -17.10 -7.10
C GLY A 180 -5.07 -18.53 -6.62
N GLU A 181 -5.99 -19.10 -5.84
CA GLU A 181 -5.99 -20.51 -5.42
C GLU A 181 -6.17 -21.44 -6.63
N ALA A 182 -7.09 -21.12 -7.54
CA ALA A 182 -7.32 -21.91 -8.75
C ALA A 182 -6.10 -21.91 -9.69
N LEU A 183 -5.46 -20.76 -9.91
CA LEU A 183 -4.24 -20.67 -10.72
C LEU A 183 -3.04 -21.38 -10.05
N ALA A 184 -3.06 -21.56 -8.74
CA ALA A 184 -2.04 -22.33 -8.02
C ALA A 184 -2.33 -23.84 -8.01
N SER A 185 -3.55 -24.24 -8.34
CA SER A 185 -4.07 -25.59 -8.12
C SER A 185 -3.62 -26.58 -9.20
N ASN A 186 -3.43 -27.85 -8.83
CA ASN A 186 -3.09 -28.89 -9.81
C ASN A 186 -4.29 -29.22 -10.71
N GLU A 187 -5.50 -29.08 -10.18
CA GLU A 187 -6.76 -29.42 -10.83
C GLU A 187 -7.05 -28.51 -12.04
N LEU A 188 -6.66 -27.22 -11.98
CA LEU A 188 -6.82 -26.33 -13.12
C LEU A 188 -5.91 -26.72 -14.29
N TYR A 189 -4.74 -27.27 -13.99
CA TYR A 189 -3.71 -27.69 -14.95
C TYR A 189 -3.73 -29.20 -15.19
N ALA A 190 -4.79 -29.91 -14.79
CA ALA A 190 -4.96 -31.30 -15.19
C ALA A 190 -5.07 -31.38 -16.72
N LYS A 191 -4.37 -32.35 -17.32
CA LYS A 191 -4.43 -32.60 -18.75
C LYS A 191 -5.83 -33.10 -19.13
N ILE A 192 -6.31 -32.73 -20.31
CA ILE A 192 -7.63 -33.15 -20.79
C ILE A 192 -7.65 -34.66 -21.00
N LYS A 193 -8.83 -35.25 -20.86
CA LYS A 193 -9.05 -36.68 -21.16
C LYS A 193 -9.67 -36.83 -22.53
N ASP A 194 -9.27 -37.87 -23.25
CA ASP A 194 -9.91 -38.26 -24.51
C ASP A 194 -11.30 -38.88 -24.26
N SER A 195 -11.98 -39.27 -25.35
CA SER A 195 -13.30 -39.90 -25.31
C SER A 195 -13.33 -41.23 -24.53
N ASP A 196 -12.17 -41.87 -24.38
CA ASP A 196 -12.01 -43.14 -23.69
C ASP A 196 -11.58 -42.94 -22.22
N GLY A 197 -11.47 -41.69 -21.77
CA GLY A 197 -11.13 -41.32 -20.39
C GLY A 197 -9.64 -41.36 -20.07
N LYS A 198 -8.77 -41.50 -21.07
CA LYS A 198 -7.31 -41.49 -20.91
C LYS A 198 -6.77 -40.07 -21.01
N GLU A 199 -5.79 -39.74 -20.16
CA GLU A 199 -5.14 -38.42 -20.20
C GLU A 199 -4.39 -38.22 -21.52
N THR A 200 -4.65 -37.10 -22.19
CA THR A 200 -3.85 -36.61 -23.31
C THR A 200 -2.66 -35.81 -22.77
N ASP A 201 -1.79 -35.29 -23.65
CA ASP A 201 -0.72 -34.35 -23.26
C ASP A 201 -1.13 -32.87 -23.30
N GLU A 202 -2.41 -32.58 -23.53
CA GLU A 202 -2.91 -31.22 -23.75
C GLU A 202 -3.57 -30.63 -22.49
N TYR A 203 -3.37 -29.33 -22.28
CA TYR A 203 -4.06 -28.57 -21.24
C TYR A 203 -5.35 -27.95 -21.77
N ASP A 204 -6.34 -27.73 -20.90
CA ASP A 204 -7.50 -26.89 -21.22
C ASP A 204 -7.13 -25.40 -21.17
N ILE A 205 -6.43 -24.93 -22.22
CA ILE A 205 -5.95 -23.55 -22.33
C ILE A 205 -7.10 -22.55 -22.23
N LYS A 206 -8.30 -22.90 -22.72
CA LYS A 206 -9.47 -22.01 -22.66
C LYS A 206 -9.91 -21.78 -21.21
N LYS A 207 -9.99 -22.85 -20.42
CA LYS A 207 -10.32 -22.77 -18.99
C LYS A 207 -9.26 -22.00 -18.21
N ILE A 208 -7.98 -22.32 -18.41
CA ILE A 208 -6.87 -21.65 -17.72
C ILE A 208 -6.86 -20.14 -18.06
N LEU A 209 -7.02 -19.78 -19.34
CA LEU A 209 -7.10 -18.39 -19.78
C LEU A 209 -8.29 -17.67 -19.14
N SER A 210 -9.46 -18.31 -19.07
CA SER A 210 -10.64 -17.75 -18.41
C SER A 210 -10.37 -17.42 -16.93
N THR A 211 -9.72 -18.33 -16.20
CA THR A 211 -9.30 -18.08 -14.81
C THR A 211 -8.27 -16.95 -14.71
N ALA A 212 -7.29 -16.90 -15.62
CA ALA A 212 -6.32 -15.80 -15.67
C ALA A 212 -6.98 -14.42 -15.91
N LYS A 213 -7.98 -14.35 -16.80
CA LYS A 213 -8.77 -13.13 -17.04
C LYS A 213 -9.58 -12.72 -15.82
N SER A 214 -10.21 -13.69 -15.15
CA SER A 214 -10.92 -13.45 -13.88
C SER A 214 -9.97 -12.90 -12.81
N PHE A 215 -8.79 -13.52 -12.67
CA PHE A 215 -7.76 -13.08 -11.74
C PHE A 215 -7.37 -11.61 -11.97
N VAL A 216 -7.08 -11.20 -13.22
CA VAL A 216 -6.74 -9.82 -13.55
C VAL A 216 -7.88 -8.86 -13.22
N THR A 217 -9.12 -9.24 -13.57
CA THR A 217 -10.31 -8.44 -13.31
C THR A 217 -10.52 -8.22 -11.82
N ASN A 218 -10.49 -9.30 -11.03
CA ASN A 218 -10.68 -9.26 -9.59
C ASN A 218 -9.51 -8.62 -8.85
N TYR A 219 -8.28 -8.78 -9.35
CA TYR A 219 -7.09 -8.09 -8.84
C TYR A 219 -7.29 -6.58 -8.93
N ASN A 220 -7.59 -6.06 -10.12
CA ASN A 220 -7.76 -4.64 -10.34
C ASN A 220 -8.98 -4.10 -9.55
N ALA A 221 -10.10 -4.82 -9.59
CA ALA A 221 -11.30 -4.44 -8.85
C ALA A 221 -11.12 -4.49 -7.32
N MET A 222 -10.27 -5.37 -6.79
CA MET A 222 -9.91 -5.36 -5.37
C MET A 222 -9.18 -4.05 -5.05
N PHE A 223 -8.16 -3.70 -5.83
CA PHE A 223 -7.45 -2.45 -5.59
C PHE A 223 -8.37 -1.24 -5.75
N ASP A 224 -9.25 -1.18 -6.75
CA ASP A 224 -10.13 -0.02 -6.95
C ASP A 224 -11.07 0.21 -5.74
N LYS A 225 -11.53 -0.88 -5.10
CA LYS A 225 -12.40 -0.80 -3.92
C LYS A 225 -11.65 -0.60 -2.62
N ALA A 226 -10.51 -1.27 -2.47
CA ALA A 226 -9.79 -1.36 -1.21
C ALA A 226 -8.70 -0.29 -1.08
N GLU A 227 -8.28 0.34 -2.18
CA GLU A 227 -7.20 1.33 -2.13
C GLU A 227 -7.60 2.56 -1.33
N SER A 228 -8.87 2.96 -1.29
CA SER A 228 -9.33 4.09 -0.48
C SER A 228 -9.63 3.74 0.98
N SER A 229 -9.42 2.48 1.38
CA SER A 229 -9.72 2.01 2.73
C SER A 229 -8.93 2.76 3.79
N PHE A 230 -9.58 3.06 4.92
CA PHE A 230 -8.92 3.59 6.11
C PHE A 230 -8.41 2.51 7.06
N ASN A 231 -8.57 1.24 6.74
CA ASN A 231 -8.06 0.13 7.52
C ASN A 231 -6.59 -0.18 7.18
N SER A 232 -5.69 -0.09 8.17
CA SER A 232 -4.26 -0.32 8.00
C SER A 232 -3.94 -1.76 7.54
N GLY A 233 -4.76 -2.74 7.94
CA GLY A 233 -4.62 -4.12 7.53
C GLY A 233 -4.94 -4.31 6.04
N VAL A 234 -5.99 -3.67 5.55
CA VAL A 234 -6.30 -3.66 4.10
C VAL A 234 -5.11 -3.13 3.30
N LEU A 235 -4.62 -1.95 3.65
CA LEU A 235 -3.58 -1.29 2.86
C LEU A 235 -2.21 -1.95 2.96
N SER A 236 -1.89 -2.57 4.10
CA SER A 236 -0.66 -3.37 4.24
C SER A 236 -0.69 -4.56 3.29
N ASN A 237 -1.82 -5.29 3.24
CA ASN A 237 -1.95 -6.44 2.35
C ASN A 237 -2.02 -6.04 0.87
N LEU A 238 -2.64 -4.90 0.53
CA LEU A 238 -2.53 -4.33 -0.83
C LEU A 238 -1.09 -3.98 -1.20
N SER A 239 -0.32 -3.43 -0.27
CA SER A 239 1.09 -3.09 -0.48
C SER A 239 1.94 -4.34 -0.69
N TYR A 240 1.73 -5.38 0.12
CA TYR A 240 2.40 -6.68 -0.03
C TYR A 240 2.10 -7.34 -1.38
N ILE A 241 0.83 -7.32 -1.82
CA ILE A 241 0.44 -7.80 -3.14
C ILE A 241 1.18 -6.99 -4.22
N ARG A 242 1.14 -5.66 -4.16
CA ARG A 242 1.78 -4.79 -5.15
C ARG A 242 3.30 -5.01 -5.21
N GLU A 243 3.96 -5.18 -4.08
CA GLU A 243 5.39 -5.48 -3.96
C GLU A 243 5.72 -6.82 -4.60
N LYS A 244 4.96 -7.88 -4.27
CA LYS A 244 5.13 -9.20 -4.88
C LYS A 244 4.94 -9.14 -6.40
N THR A 245 3.92 -8.44 -6.89
CA THR A 245 3.67 -8.24 -8.33
C THR A 245 4.85 -7.54 -9.00
N ALA A 246 5.34 -6.44 -8.42
CA ALA A 246 6.47 -5.68 -8.95
C ALA A 246 7.74 -6.53 -9.05
N ASN A 247 8.01 -7.35 -8.02
CA ASN A 247 9.17 -8.25 -7.98
C ASN A 247 9.09 -9.42 -8.97
N ASN A 248 7.91 -9.67 -9.57
CA ASN A 248 7.67 -10.75 -10.52
C ASN A 248 7.32 -10.25 -11.93
N THR A 249 7.50 -8.96 -12.23
CA THR A 249 7.18 -8.33 -13.51
C THR A 249 7.76 -9.05 -14.73
N LYS A 250 9.01 -9.52 -14.65
CA LYS A 250 9.65 -10.25 -15.77
C LYS A 250 8.94 -11.58 -16.07
N ALA A 251 8.71 -12.41 -15.05
CA ALA A 251 8.00 -13.68 -15.21
C ALA A 251 6.55 -13.46 -15.66
N LEU A 252 5.86 -12.48 -15.07
CA LEU A 252 4.52 -12.07 -15.48
C LEU A 252 4.48 -11.71 -16.97
N LYS A 253 5.45 -10.93 -17.45
CA LYS A 253 5.56 -10.54 -18.87
C LYS A 253 5.78 -11.74 -19.80
N GLU A 254 6.61 -12.71 -19.40
CA GLU A 254 6.83 -13.94 -20.16
C GLU A 254 5.53 -14.74 -20.37
N PHE A 255 4.56 -14.60 -19.46
CA PHE A 255 3.25 -15.25 -19.55
C PHE A 255 2.15 -14.33 -20.10
N GLY A 256 2.50 -13.17 -20.66
CA GLY A 256 1.53 -12.24 -21.26
C GLY A 256 0.86 -11.27 -20.28
N PHE A 257 1.25 -11.25 -19.00
CA PHE A 257 0.77 -10.23 -18.07
C PHE A 257 1.62 -8.97 -18.17
N SER A 258 0.97 -7.80 -18.21
CA SER A 258 1.66 -6.51 -18.04
C SER A 258 1.30 -5.89 -16.71
N VAL A 259 2.27 -5.18 -16.11
CA VAL A 259 2.10 -4.46 -14.85
C VAL A 259 2.30 -2.97 -15.13
N ASP A 260 1.29 -2.16 -14.84
CA ASP A 260 1.38 -0.71 -15.01
C ASP A 260 2.12 -0.02 -13.85
N LYS A 261 2.33 1.29 -13.96
CA LYS A 261 2.97 2.11 -12.92
C LYS A 261 2.20 2.16 -11.60
N LYS A 262 0.95 1.70 -11.52
CA LYS A 262 0.16 1.60 -10.28
C LYS A 262 0.15 0.18 -9.72
N GLY A 263 0.83 -0.75 -10.39
CA GLY A 263 0.81 -2.17 -10.08
C GLY A 263 -0.48 -2.87 -10.48
N ARG A 264 -1.26 -2.30 -11.42
CA ARG A 264 -2.44 -2.92 -12.04
C ARG A 264 -2.00 -3.89 -13.13
N LEU A 265 -2.82 -4.93 -13.33
CA LEU A 265 -2.55 -5.99 -14.30
C LEU A 265 -3.35 -5.80 -15.58
N SER A 266 -2.77 -6.20 -16.71
CA SER A 266 -3.49 -6.51 -17.95
C SER A 266 -2.96 -7.83 -18.52
N LEU A 267 -3.70 -8.44 -19.44
CA LEU A 267 -3.37 -9.74 -20.02
C LEU A 267 -3.42 -9.67 -21.55
N ASP A 268 -2.31 -10.03 -22.18
CA ASP A 268 -2.21 -10.34 -23.60
C ASP A 268 -2.60 -11.81 -23.80
N GLU A 269 -3.80 -12.04 -24.32
CA GLU A 269 -4.35 -13.40 -24.46
C GLU A 269 -3.55 -14.27 -25.44
N ASP A 270 -2.96 -13.67 -26.48
CA ASP A 270 -2.26 -14.43 -27.51
C ASP A 270 -0.88 -14.87 -27.04
N THR A 271 -0.21 -14.02 -26.26
CA THR A 271 1.03 -14.37 -25.56
C THR A 271 0.74 -15.43 -24.50
N PHE A 272 -0.33 -15.28 -23.72
CA PHE A 272 -0.70 -16.26 -22.70
C PHE A 272 -1.01 -17.64 -23.31
N LYS A 273 -1.80 -17.70 -24.40
CA LYS A 273 -2.14 -18.98 -25.08
C LYS A 273 -0.90 -19.71 -25.62
N LYS A 274 0.18 -18.99 -25.94
CA LYS A 274 1.45 -19.55 -26.44
C LYS A 274 2.43 -19.89 -25.32
N ALA A 275 2.15 -19.48 -24.09
CA ALA A 275 3.02 -19.76 -22.96
C ALA A 275 3.00 -21.24 -22.58
N ASP A 276 4.10 -21.70 -21.99
CA ASP A 276 4.20 -23.05 -21.43
C ASP A 276 3.38 -23.14 -20.15
N MET A 277 2.24 -23.86 -20.21
CA MET A 277 1.29 -23.96 -19.09
C MET A 277 1.89 -24.62 -17.85
N SER A 278 2.91 -25.49 -18.00
CA SER A 278 3.63 -26.03 -16.84
C SER A 278 4.38 -24.93 -16.10
N LYS A 279 5.03 -24.02 -16.83
CA LYS A 279 5.74 -22.88 -16.22
C LYS A 279 4.79 -21.84 -15.65
N VAL A 280 3.66 -21.60 -16.32
CA VAL A 280 2.60 -20.75 -15.78
C VAL A 280 2.12 -21.32 -14.44
N HIS A 281 1.84 -22.62 -14.38
CA HIS A 281 1.43 -23.31 -13.16
C HIS A 281 2.46 -23.18 -12.04
N ASP A 282 3.71 -23.52 -12.32
CA ASP A 282 4.79 -23.46 -11.33
C ASP A 282 5.00 -22.05 -10.77
N PHE A 283 4.86 -21.03 -11.61
CA PHE A 283 4.88 -19.64 -11.16
C PHE A 283 3.69 -19.33 -10.23
N PHE A 284 2.47 -19.67 -10.64
CA PHE A 284 1.27 -19.34 -9.86
C PHE A 284 1.12 -20.16 -8.58
N LYS A 285 1.76 -21.33 -8.45
CA LYS A 285 1.86 -22.04 -7.16
C LYS A 285 2.40 -21.15 -6.04
N SER A 286 3.44 -20.36 -6.33
CA SER A 286 4.00 -19.40 -5.37
C SER A 286 3.27 -18.05 -5.43
N TYR A 287 3.16 -17.47 -6.62
CA TYR A 287 2.64 -16.11 -6.81
C TYR A 287 1.14 -16.04 -6.54
N GLY A 288 0.34 -16.92 -7.14
CA GLY A 288 -1.11 -17.00 -6.98
C GLY A 288 -1.51 -17.26 -5.53
N SER A 289 -0.88 -18.24 -4.86
CA SER A 289 -1.12 -18.53 -3.44
C SER A 289 -0.80 -17.36 -2.52
N TYR A 290 0.29 -16.62 -2.79
CA TYR A 290 0.65 -15.43 -2.02
C TYR A 290 -0.39 -14.31 -2.20
N VAL A 291 -0.80 -14.04 -3.44
CA VAL A 291 -1.84 -13.05 -3.72
C VAL A 291 -3.15 -13.45 -3.06
N ALA A 292 -3.56 -14.72 -3.16
CA ALA A 292 -4.77 -15.22 -2.55
C ALA A 292 -4.78 -15.08 -1.03
N SER A 293 -3.66 -15.41 -0.37
CA SER A 293 -3.52 -15.28 1.08
C SER A 293 -3.69 -13.83 1.55
N ASN A 294 -3.07 -12.87 0.85
CA ASN A 294 -3.19 -11.45 1.19
C ASN A 294 -4.57 -10.89 0.80
N ALA A 295 -5.17 -11.35 -0.30
CA ALA A 295 -6.52 -11.00 -0.69
C ALA A 295 -7.55 -11.47 0.36
N SER A 296 -7.36 -12.66 0.94
CA SER A 296 -8.17 -13.14 2.06
C SER A 296 -8.09 -12.22 3.28
N ARG A 297 -6.92 -11.64 3.54
CA ARG A 297 -6.73 -10.66 4.64
C ARG A 297 -7.36 -9.31 4.30
N VAL A 298 -7.26 -8.86 3.06
CA VAL A 298 -7.99 -7.67 2.57
C VAL A 298 -9.49 -7.87 2.75
N ASP A 299 -10.04 -9.00 2.33
CA ASP A 299 -11.46 -9.34 2.50
C ASP A 299 -11.85 -9.34 3.98
N TYR A 300 -11.08 -10.02 4.83
CA TYR A 300 -11.32 -10.04 6.27
C TYR A 300 -11.35 -8.62 6.87
N TYR A 301 -10.34 -7.79 6.60
CA TYR A 301 -10.26 -6.43 7.14
C TYR A 301 -11.25 -5.44 6.50
N MET A 302 -11.82 -5.76 5.34
CA MET A 302 -12.89 -4.95 4.74
C MET A 302 -14.26 -5.29 5.29
N ASN A 303 -14.46 -6.53 5.74
CA ASN A 303 -15.73 -6.98 6.33
C ASN A 303 -15.72 -6.97 7.87
N THR A 304 -14.62 -6.57 8.49
CA THR A 304 -14.49 -6.46 9.95
C THR A 304 -13.88 -5.11 10.36
N ASN A 305 -14.14 -4.68 11.60
CA ASN A 305 -13.50 -3.50 12.19
C ASN A 305 -12.09 -3.81 12.74
N ALA A 306 -11.54 -5.00 12.48
CA ALA A 306 -10.22 -5.37 12.92
C ALA A 306 -9.17 -4.58 12.14
N ASN A 307 -8.23 -3.93 12.82
CA ASN A 307 -7.06 -3.36 12.16
C ASN A 307 -5.95 -4.40 12.13
N ALA A 308 -5.00 -4.30 11.18
CA ALA A 308 -3.73 -4.97 11.40
C ALA A 308 -3.16 -4.39 12.70
N ALA A 309 -2.88 -5.26 13.68
CA ALA A 309 -2.16 -4.89 14.87
C ALA A 309 -0.79 -4.38 14.43
N SER A 310 -0.69 -3.07 14.19
CA SER A 310 0.58 -2.40 14.02
C SER A 310 1.32 -2.64 15.32
N GLY A 311 2.39 -3.44 15.26
CA GLY A 311 3.32 -3.62 16.37
C GLY A 311 3.97 -2.32 16.86
N TYR A 312 3.53 -1.15 16.38
CA TYR A 312 4.05 0.16 16.70
C TYR A 312 2.90 1.04 17.15
N THR A 313 2.90 1.41 18.42
CA THR A 313 2.04 2.48 18.91
C THR A 313 2.62 3.84 18.50
N SER A 314 1.82 4.89 18.59
CA SER A 314 2.25 6.29 18.35
C SER A 314 3.42 6.76 19.23
N LYS A 315 3.92 5.91 20.14
CA LYS A 315 5.09 6.15 20.99
C LYS A 315 6.36 5.42 20.55
N ALA A 316 6.40 4.84 19.33
CA ALA A 316 7.52 4.04 18.85
C ALA A 316 7.88 2.83 19.74
N SER A 317 6.93 2.34 20.56
CA SER A 317 7.08 1.11 21.34
C SER A 317 6.49 -0.09 20.61
N TYR A 318 7.15 -1.25 20.79
CA TYR A 318 6.68 -2.54 20.29
C TYR A 318 5.39 -2.94 21.01
N ASN A 319 4.31 -3.16 20.27
CA ASN A 319 3.10 -3.78 20.80
C ASN A 319 3.35 -5.28 20.88
N ILE A 320 3.83 -5.75 22.04
CA ILE A 320 3.71 -7.17 22.39
C ILE A 320 2.23 -7.37 22.75
N PRO A 321 1.47 -8.22 22.05
CA PRO A 321 0.11 -8.53 22.45
C PRO A 321 0.11 -8.97 23.93
N PRO A 322 -0.85 -8.53 24.75
CA PRO A 322 -0.98 -9.07 26.10
C PRO A 322 -1.11 -10.59 26.01
N VAL A 323 -0.40 -11.29 26.89
CA VAL A 323 -0.28 -12.76 26.97
C VAL A 323 -1.65 -13.45 27.21
N SER A 324 -2.73 -12.69 27.39
CA SER A 324 -4.08 -13.20 27.61
C SER A 324 -4.73 -13.86 26.39
N ASP A 325 -4.30 -13.56 25.16
CA ASP A 325 -4.95 -14.09 23.95
C ASP A 325 -4.34 -15.40 23.42
N TYR A 326 -3.29 -15.93 24.07
CA TYR A 326 -2.74 -17.25 23.74
C TYR A 326 -3.53 -18.40 24.40
N ASN A 327 -4.35 -18.12 25.41
CA ASN A 327 -5.10 -19.15 26.14
C ASN A 327 -6.50 -19.45 25.56
N SER A 328 -6.86 -18.91 24.38
CA SER A 328 -8.10 -19.33 23.70
C SER A 328 -7.87 -20.38 22.60
N PHE A 329 -6.69 -21.02 22.56
CA PHE A 329 -6.36 -22.08 21.61
C PHE A 329 -5.68 -23.30 22.25
N ILE A 330 -5.99 -23.60 23.51
CA ILE A 330 -5.85 -24.94 24.10
C ILE A 330 -7.18 -25.33 24.72
#